data_AF-A0AA35TSG9-F1
#
_entry.id   AF-A0AA35TSG9-F1
#
_cell.length_a   1.000
_cell.length_b   1.000
_cell.length_c   1.000
_cell.angle_alpha   90.00
_cell.angle_beta   90.00
_cell.angle_gamma   90.00
#
_symmetry.space_group_name_H-M   'P 1'
#
loop_
_entity.id
_entity.type
_entity.pdbx_description
1 polymer ?
#
loop_
_entity_poly.entity_id
_entity_poly.type
_entity_poly.pdbx_seq_one_letter_code
_entity_poly.pdbx_strand_id
1 'polypeptide(L)'
;MENDGSSTQTYPHFATQAIHAGQDPEQWKSLAVVPPISLSTTFKQHVPGEPLQYEYSRGGNPTRTVFETCIASLEAAKYAIAASSGLAAQSTIMQILNSGDHIVSTGDLYGGTHRQFRLVVSKFGITSSYIDATDLSQVEAAIKDNTKMVWVESCANPLLRMVDLKALVELVKSKSKDIIVVVDNTFMTPVLPETAGTGS
;
A
#
# COMPACT_ATOMS: atom_id res chain seq x y z
N MET A 1 -21.25 -36.19 6.87
CA MET A 1 -21.25 -34.93 6.12
C MET A 1 -20.97 -33.83 7.12
N GLU A 2 -19.70 -33.67 7.47
CA GLU A 2 -19.24 -32.63 8.39
C GLU A 2 -19.16 -31.33 7.62
N ASN A 3 -19.87 -30.33 8.13
CA ASN A 3 -19.82 -28.97 7.66
C ASN A 3 -18.57 -28.36 8.32
N ASP A 4 -17.44 -28.34 7.62
CA ASP A 4 -16.27 -27.61 8.09
C ASP A 4 -16.62 -26.12 8.04
N GLY A 5 -16.73 -25.53 9.23
CA GLY A 5 -16.99 -24.12 9.42
C GLY A 5 -15.69 -23.33 9.27
N SER A 6 -15.14 -23.30 8.05
CA SER A 6 -14.20 -22.25 7.64
C SER A 6 -14.93 -20.90 7.69
N SER A 7 -15.03 -20.31 8.89
CA SER A 7 -15.53 -18.95 9.07
C SER A 7 -14.50 -17.99 8.47
N THR A 8 -14.77 -17.47 7.28
CA THR A 8 -14.10 -16.25 6.82
C THR A 8 -14.42 -15.16 7.84
N GLN A 9 -13.45 -14.80 8.68
CA GLN A 9 -13.58 -13.63 9.56
C GLN A 9 -13.73 -12.42 8.65
N THR A 10 -14.95 -11.91 8.52
CA THR A 10 -15.21 -10.62 7.89
C THR A 10 -14.76 -9.55 8.89
N TYR A 11 -13.97 -8.57 8.44
CA TYR A 11 -13.63 -7.41 9.27
C TYR A 11 -14.93 -6.81 9.83
N PRO A 12 -15.08 -6.67 11.16
CA PRO A 12 -16.27 -6.08 11.73
C PRO A 12 -16.47 -4.68 11.13
N HIS A 13 -17.68 -4.41 10.64
CA HIS A 13 -18.07 -3.15 9.99
C HIS A 13 -17.49 -2.85 8.60
N PHE A 14 -16.83 -3.79 7.91
CA PHE A 14 -16.28 -3.55 6.55
C PHE A 14 -17.30 -2.93 5.59
N ALA A 15 -18.50 -3.52 5.48
CA ALA A 15 -19.55 -3.00 4.60
C ALA A 15 -20.01 -1.59 5.00
N THR A 16 -20.11 -1.32 6.31
CA THR A 16 -20.46 0.01 6.83
C THR A 16 -19.36 1.01 6.51
N GLN A 17 -18.09 0.66 6.71
CA GLN A 17 -16.95 1.52 6.41
C GLN A 17 -16.84 1.80 4.91
N ALA A 18 -17.04 0.79 4.05
CA ALA A 18 -17.02 0.95 2.60
C ALA A 18 -18.08 1.96 2.10
N ILE A 19 -19.20 2.06 2.82
CA ILE A 19 -20.31 2.97 2.47
C ILE A 19 -20.16 4.34 3.15
N HIS A 20 -19.61 4.44 4.35
CA HIS A 20 -19.67 5.67 5.16
C HIS A 20 -18.32 6.35 5.43
N ALA A 21 -17.19 5.62 5.37
CA ALA A 21 -15.90 6.21 5.69
C ALA A 21 -15.53 7.33 4.71
N GLY A 22 -15.29 8.53 5.24
CA GLY A 22 -15.03 9.74 4.44
C GLY A 22 -16.27 10.34 3.76
N GLN A 23 -17.46 9.76 3.90
CA GLN A 23 -18.68 10.20 3.20
C GLN A 23 -19.60 11.09 4.05
N ASP A 24 -19.13 11.62 5.19
CA ASP A 24 -19.94 12.44 6.10
C ASP A 24 -20.55 13.66 5.36
N PRO A 25 -21.89 13.80 5.30
CA PRO A 25 -22.55 14.93 4.64
C PRO A 25 -22.18 16.30 5.23
N GLU A 26 -21.79 16.36 6.51
CA GLU A 26 -21.41 17.61 7.20
C GLU A 26 -20.12 18.23 6.67
N GLN A 27 -19.35 17.49 5.85
CA GLN A 27 -18.22 18.04 5.10
C GLN A 27 -18.65 19.08 4.05
N TRP A 28 -19.92 19.06 3.63
CA TRP A 28 -20.42 19.86 2.52
C TRP A 28 -21.52 20.81 2.98
N LYS A 29 -21.43 22.08 2.57
CA LYS A 29 -22.50 23.08 2.83
C LYS A 29 -23.88 22.65 2.30
N SER A 30 -23.93 21.78 1.30
CA SER A 30 -25.16 21.26 0.72
C SER A 30 -25.75 20.05 1.46
N LEU A 31 -25.04 19.48 2.44
CA LEU A 31 -25.39 18.21 3.09
C LEU A 31 -25.61 17.07 2.08
N ALA A 32 -24.83 17.07 1.00
CA ALA A 32 -24.94 16.04 -0.03
C ALA A 32 -24.51 14.69 0.55
N VAL A 33 -25.38 13.68 0.41
CA VAL A 33 -25.12 12.31 0.89
C VAL A 33 -23.99 11.64 0.10
N VAL A 34 -23.88 11.96 -1.19
CA VAL A 34 -22.76 11.52 -2.03
C VAL A 34 -21.82 12.71 -2.21
N PRO A 35 -20.52 12.57 -1.90
CA PRO A 35 -19.54 13.62 -2.08
C PRO A 35 -19.49 14.17 -3.50
N PRO A 36 -19.44 15.50 -3.67
CA PRO A 36 -19.34 16.12 -4.97
C PRO A 36 -17.98 15.82 -5.63
N ILE A 37 -17.97 15.83 -6.96
CA ILE A 37 -16.74 15.75 -7.75
C ILE A 37 -16.13 17.15 -7.87
N SER A 38 -15.06 17.41 -7.11
CA SER A 38 -14.35 18.68 -7.13
C SER A 38 -13.28 18.70 -8.21
N LEU A 39 -13.62 19.23 -9.38
CA LEU A 39 -12.71 19.38 -10.53
C LEU A 39 -11.83 20.63 -10.46
N SER A 40 -12.02 21.49 -9.46
CA SER A 40 -11.22 22.71 -9.33
C SER A 40 -9.75 22.38 -9.16
N THR A 41 -8.89 23.09 -9.88
CA THR A 41 -7.43 22.91 -9.80
C THR A 41 -6.81 23.68 -8.64
N THR A 42 -7.40 24.81 -8.25
CA THR A 42 -6.95 25.66 -7.14
C THR A 42 -8.13 26.10 -6.27
N PHE A 43 -7.83 26.57 -5.07
CA PHE A 43 -8.81 26.96 -4.06
C PHE A 43 -8.47 28.34 -3.51
N LYS A 44 -9.51 29.14 -3.26
CA LYS A 44 -9.37 30.50 -2.73
C LYS A 44 -8.63 30.47 -1.38
N GLN A 45 -7.52 31.19 -1.30
CA GLN A 45 -6.79 31.44 -0.04
C GLN A 45 -7.30 32.75 0.59
N HIS A 46 -7.23 32.85 1.91
CA HIS A 46 -7.54 34.11 2.62
C HIS A 46 -6.39 35.11 2.52
N VAL A 47 -5.17 34.63 2.78
CA VAL A 47 -3.93 35.40 2.66
C VAL A 47 -2.82 34.51 2.08
N PRO A 48 -1.81 35.07 1.40
CA PRO A 48 -0.67 34.30 0.93
C PRO A 48 0.12 33.66 2.07
N GLY A 49 0.48 32.38 1.94
CA GLY A 49 1.31 31.68 2.91
C GLY A 49 0.56 31.07 4.11
N GLU A 50 -0.78 31.19 4.15
CA GLU A 50 -1.63 30.50 5.13
C GLU A 50 -2.52 29.47 4.41
N PRO A 51 -1.99 28.26 4.15
CA PRO A 51 -2.76 27.19 3.51
C PRO A 51 -4.03 26.89 4.30
N LEU A 52 -5.16 26.92 3.61
CA LEU A 52 -6.30 26.13 4.02
C LEU A 52 -6.03 24.64 3.75
N GLN A 53 -7.01 23.78 4.03
CA GLN A 53 -6.92 22.34 3.76
C GLN A 53 -6.49 22.01 2.31
N TYR A 54 -6.89 22.84 1.34
CA TYR A 54 -6.53 22.68 -0.06
C TYR A 54 -6.03 23.99 -0.66
N GLU A 55 -4.92 23.92 -1.40
CA GLU A 55 -4.37 25.03 -2.19
C GLU A 55 -4.37 24.71 -3.69
N TYR A 56 -3.86 23.52 -4.03
CA TYR A 56 -3.73 23.03 -5.38
C TYR A 56 -4.04 21.54 -5.46
N SER A 57 -4.89 21.15 -6.41
CA SER A 57 -5.52 19.83 -6.51
C SER A 57 -4.54 18.65 -6.56
N ARG A 58 -3.34 18.87 -7.14
CA ARG A 58 -2.26 17.87 -7.15
C ARG A 58 -1.79 17.54 -5.72
N GLY A 59 -1.65 18.54 -4.85
CA GLY A 59 -1.25 18.35 -3.45
C GLY A 59 -2.36 17.74 -2.60
N GLY A 60 -3.61 18.14 -2.85
CA GLY A 60 -4.79 17.58 -2.19
C GLY A 60 -6.07 18.08 -2.86
N ASN A 61 -7.11 17.25 -2.91
CA ASN A 61 -8.43 17.67 -3.35
C ASN A 61 -9.53 16.94 -2.57
N PRO A 62 -10.72 17.57 -2.39
CA PRO A 62 -11.79 17.00 -1.58
C PRO A 62 -12.18 15.58 -1.97
N THR A 63 -12.40 15.33 -3.26
CA THR A 63 -12.87 14.02 -3.76
C THR A 63 -11.83 12.92 -3.52
N ARG A 64 -10.54 13.21 -3.70
CA ARG A 64 -9.46 12.24 -3.44
C ARG A 64 -9.26 12.00 -1.95
N THR A 65 -9.37 13.03 -1.10
CA THR A 65 -9.27 12.85 0.36
C THR A 65 -10.36 11.92 0.89
N VAL A 66 -11.59 12.04 0.37
CA VAL A 66 -12.67 11.10 0.69
C VAL A 66 -12.28 9.67 0.32
N PHE A 67 -11.80 9.46 -0.91
CA PHE A 67 -11.38 8.15 -1.38
C PHE A 67 -10.23 7.57 -0.53
N GLU A 68 -9.19 8.35 -0.27
CA GLU A 68 -8.05 7.96 0.56
C GLU A 68 -8.49 7.62 1.99
N THR A 69 -9.42 8.38 2.57
CA THR A 69 -9.98 8.10 3.91
C THR A 69 -10.73 6.78 3.93
N CYS A 70 -11.54 6.50 2.89
CA CYS A 70 -12.25 5.23 2.77
C CYS A 70 -11.27 4.06 2.66
N ILE A 71 -10.30 4.13 1.73
CA ILE A 71 -9.30 3.06 1.55
C ILE A 71 -8.48 2.84 2.84
N ALA A 72 -8.05 3.91 3.52
CA ALA A 72 -7.35 3.78 4.78
C ALA A 72 -8.20 3.05 5.83
N SER A 73 -9.50 3.36 5.91
CA SER A 73 -10.42 2.66 6.82
C SER A 73 -10.57 1.18 6.46
N LEU A 74 -10.63 0.84 5.16
CA LEU A 74 -10.82 -0.55 4.71
C LEU A 74 -9.57 -1.40 4.92
N GLU A 75 -8.39 -0.81 4.78
CA GLU A 75 -7.10 -1.46 5.05
C GLU A 75 -6.69 -1.33 6.53
N ALA A 76 -7.58 -0.90 7.44
CA ALA A 76 -7.25 -0.66 8.85
C ALA A 76 -5.97 0.20 9.07
N ALA A 77 -5.68 1.09 8.12
CA ALA A 77 -4.50 1.92 8.07
C ALA A 77 -4.79 3.34 8.57
N LYS A 78 -3.76 4.03 9.05
CA LYS A 78 -3.88 5.44 9.45
C LYS A 78 -4.03 6.38 8.26
N TYR A 79 -3.45 6.01 7.11
CA TYR A 79 -3.38 6.84 5.91
C TYR A 79 -3.45 5.98 4.66
N ALA A 80 -3.95 6.55 3.57
CA ALA A 80 -3.81 6.01 2.22
C ALA A 80 -3.46 7.15 1.26
N ILE A 81 -2.79 6.81 0.16
CA ILE A 81 -2.40 7.77 -0.88
C ILE A 81 -2.84 7.20 -2.23
N ALA A 82 -3.64 7.95 -2.97
CA ALA A 82 -4.10 7.56 -4.28
C ALA A 82 -3.12 8.03 -5.37
N ALA A 83 -2.68 7.09 -6.20
CA ALA A 83 -1.83 7.35 -7.37
C ALA A 83 -2.61 7.17 -8.67
N SER A 84 -2.03 7.62 -9.79
CA SER A 84 -2.65 7.48 -11.12
C SER A 84 -2.66 6.05 -11.66
N SER A 85 -1.85 5.15 -11.10
CA SER A 85 -1.81 3.71 -11.39
C SER A 85 -1.02 2.96 -10.32
N GLY A 86 -1.09 1.61 -10.31
CA GLY A 86 -0.26 0.77 -9.45
C GLY A 86 1.25 0.98 -9.68
N LEU A 87 1.68 1.11 -10.94
CA LEU A 87 3.08 1.43 -11.25
C LEU A 87 3.48 2.84 -10.80
N ALA A 88 2.57 3.81 -10.80
CA ALA A 88 2.85 5.15 -10.24
C ALA A 88 2.99 5.10 -8.71
N ALA A 89 2.16 4.32 -8.02
CA ALA A 89 2.31 4.05 -6.59
C ALA A 89 3.66 3.38 -6.30
N GLN A 90 3.99 2.30 -7.01
CA GLN A 90 5.30 1.62 -6.90
C GLN A 90 6.46 2.59 -7.15
N SER A 91 6.39 3.38 -8.22
CA SER A 91 7.44 4.39 -8.53
C SER A 91 7.60 5.44 -7.43
N THR A 92 6.52 5.79 -6.74
CA THR A 92 6.55 6.72 -5.61
C THR A 92 7.20 6.06 -4.39
N ILE A 93 6.87 4.79 -4.10
CA ILE A 93 7.49 4.02 -3.03
C ILE A 93 9.00 3.85 -3.27
N MET A 94 9.42 3.62 -4.51
CA MET A 94 10.85 3.50 -4.87
C MET A 94 11.64 4.78 -4.60
N GLN A 95 11.01 5.96 -4.61
CA GLN A 95 11.69 7.23 -4.33
C GLN A 95 12.04 7.43 -2.85
N ILE A 96 11.61 6.52 -1.96
CA ILE A 96 12.05 6.49 -0.56
C ILE A 96 13.49 5.98 -0.46
N LEU A 97 13.94 5.20 -1.45
CA LEU A 97 15.26 4.59 -1.49
C LEU A 97 16.31 5.55 -2.06
N ASN A 98 17.55 5.34 -1.65
CA ASN A 98 18.72 6.06 -2.10
C ASN A 98 19.63 5.20 -2.97
N SER A 99 20.52 5.84 -3.72
CA SER A 99 21.56 5.13 -4.46
C SER A 99 22.41 4.29 -3.51
N GLY A 100 22.67 3.04 -3.87
CA GLY A 100 23.36 2.06 -3.04
C GLY A 100 22.43 1.19 -2.18
N ASP A 101 21.13 1.52 -2.09
CA ASP A 101 20.18 0.67 -1.36
C ASP A 101 19.89 -0.64 -2.10
N HIS A 102 19.41 -1.62 -1.33
CA HIS A 102 19.06 -2.94 -1.82
C HIS A 102 17.62 -3.32 -1.48
N ILE A 103 16.96 -3.96 -2.45
CA ILE A 103 15.59 -4.49 -2.35
C ILE A 103 15.67 -6.03 -2.36
N VAL A 104 15.03 -6.68 -1.40
CA VAL A 104 14.71 -8.11 -1.50
C VAL A 104 13.29 -8.25 -2.03
N SER A 105 13.09 -9.05 -3.07
CA SER A 105 11.80 -9.17 -3.74
C SER A 105 11.43 -10.63 -3.95
N THR A 106 10.14 -10.94 -4.00
CA THR A 106 9.69 -12.23 -4.54
C THR A 106 10.07 -12.36 -6.02
N GLY A 107 10.37 -13.58 -6.46
CA GLY A 107 10.62 -13.88 -7.87
C GLY A 107 9.35 -13.82 -8.72
N ASP A 108 8.21 -14.23 -8.15
CA ASP A 108 6.91 -14.28 -8.84
C ASP A 108 6.12 -12.99 -8.68
N LEU A 109 6.69 -11.89 -9.14
CA LEU A 109 5.97 -10.63 -9.21
C LEU A 109 5.21 -10.49 -10.52
N TYR A 110 4.22 -9.60 -10.51
CA TYR A 110 3.77 -8.96 -11.73
C TYR A 110 4.95 -8.52 -12.61
N GLY A 111 4.95 -8.94 -13.89
CA GLY A 111 6.07 -8.71 -14.80
C GLY A 111 6.45 -7.24 -14.99
N GLY A 112 5.50 -6.31 -14.80
CA GLY A 112 5.77 -4.87 -14.78
C GLY A 112 6.64 -4.45 -13.60
N THR A 113 6.41 -5.02 -12.41
CA THR A 113 7.19 -4.78 -11.19
C THR A 113 8.63 -5.24 -11.38
N HIS A 114 8.83 -6.47 -11.86
CA HIS A 114 10.15 -7.01 -12.15
C HIS A 114 10.88 -6.18 -13.22
N ARG A 115 10.18 -5.77 -14.28
CA ARG A 115 10.74 -4.90 -15.33
C ARG A 115 11.15 -3.53 -14.78
N GLN A 116 10.34 -2.95 -13.89
CA GLN A 116 10.64 -1.67 -13.26
C GLN A 116 11.89 -1.74 -12.40
N PHE A 117 12.01 -2.75 -11.54
CA PHE A 117 13.20 -2.94 -10.70
C PHE A 117 14.46 -3.12 -11.55
N ARG A 118 14.40 -4.02 -12.54
CA ARG A 118 15.57 -4.38 -13.35
C ARG A 118 16.01 -3.31 -14.34
N LEU A 119 15.08 -2.58 -14.97
CA LEU A 119 15.41 -1.68 -16.09
C LEU A 119 15.33 -0.18 -15.75
N VAL A 120 14.65 0.18 -14.67
CA VAL A 120 14.44 1.59 -14.28
C VAL A 120 15.15 1.88 -12.97
N VAL A 121 14.78 1.18 -11.90
CA VAL A 121 15.31 1.42 -10.54
C VAL A 121 16.81 1.15 -10.46
N SER A 122 17.30 0.12 -11.15
CA SER A 122 18.73 -0.20 -11.26
C SER A 122 19.60 0.94 -11.79
N LYS A 123 19.05 1.83 -12.63
CA LYS A 123 19.78 2.99 -13.18
C LYS A 123 20.09 4.05 -12.12
N PHE A 124 19.38 4.02 -10.99
CA PHE A 124 19.61 4.92 -9.85
C PHE A 124 20.56 4.33 -8.81
N GLY A 125 21.21 3.20 -9.12
CA GLY A 125 22.14 2.52 -8.21
C GLY A 125 21.47 1.72 -7.09
N ILE A 126 20.16 1.46 -7.21
CA ILE A 126 19.43 0.57 -6.32
C ILE A 126 19.50 -0.84 -6.87
N THR A 127 19.85 -1.82 -6.05
CA THR A 127 19.99 -3.23 -6.46
C THR A 127 18.84 -4.08 -5.95
N SER A 128 18.57 -5.20 -6.60
CA SER A 128 17.47 -6.10 -6.23
C SER A 128 17.90 -7.57 -6.24
N SER A 129 17.57 -8.31 -5.19
CA SER A 129 17.63 -9.77 -5.13
C SER A 129 16.24 -10.37 -5.22
N TYR A 130 16.08 -11.45 -5.98
CA TYR A 130 14.80 -12.14 -6.18
C TYR A 130 14.87 -13.52 -5.52
N ILE A 131 13.92 -13.81 -4.63
CA ILE A 131 13.86 -15.05 -3.83
C ILE A 131 12.45 -15.65 -3.82
N ASP A 132 12.32 -16.87 -3.33
CA ASP A 132 11.02 -17.43 -2.95
C ASP A 132 10.70 -17.02 -1.51
N ALA A 133 9.74 -16.11 -1.32
CA ALA A 133 9.38 -15.64 0.03
C ALA A 133 8.50 -16.61 0.82
N THR A 134 8.06 -17.73 0.21
CA THR A 134 7.41 -18.81 0.97
C THR A 134 8.41 -19.56 1.85
N ASP A 135 9.71 -19.47 1.51
CA ASP A 135 10.82 -19.95 2.30
C ASP A 135 11.53 -18.77 2.97
N LEU A 136 11.17 -18.52 4.23
CA LEU A 136 11.72 -17.42 5.02
C LEU A 136 13.25 -17.49 5.20
N SER A 137 13.86 -18.67 5.07
CA SER A 137 15.32 -18.81 5.12
C SER A 137 16.01 -18.12 3.93
N GLN A 138 15.36 -18.09 2.76
CA GLN A 138 15.87 -17.37 1.59
C GLN A 138 15.74 -15.87 1.76
N VAL A 139 14.67 -15.40 2.42
CA VAL A 139 14.52 -13.98 2.78
C VAL A 139 15.66 -13.57 3.71
N GLU A 140 15.90 -14.36 4.76
CA GLU A 140 16.97 -14.11 5.72
C GLU A 140 18.35 -14.05 5.05
N ALA A 141 18.66 -15.02 4.17
CA ALA A 141 19.94 -15.07 3.46
C ALA A 141 20.12 -13.94 2.43
N ALA A 142 19.03 -13.38 1.91
CA ALA A 142 19.07 -12.29 0.92
C ALA A 142 19.21 -10.89 1.55
N ILE A 143 18.92 -10.75 2.85
CA ILE A 143 19.10 -9.48 3.56
C ILE A 143 20.60 -9.16 3.68
N LYS A 144 20.96 -7.94 3.28
CA LYS A 144 22.30 -7.37 3.32
C LYS A 144 22.28 -6.12 4.22
N ASP A 145 23.46 -5.63 4.58
CA ASP A 145 23.59 -4.41 5.40
C ASP A 145 22.96 -3.16 4.76
N ASN A 146 22.91 -3.12 3.42
CA ASN A 146 22.27 -2.06 2.64
C ASN A 146 20.83 -2.39 2.22
N THR A 147 20.23 -3.50 2.69
CA THR A 147 18.80 -3.76 2.42
C THR A 147 17.95 -2.72 3.12
N LYS A 148 17.07 -2.06 2.36
CA LYS A 148 16.12 -1.06 2.88
C LYS A 148 14.66 -1.39 2.57
N MET A 149 14.41 -2.37 1.72
CA MET A 149 13.05 -2.77 1.38
C MET A 149 12.93 -4.27 1.13
N VAL A 150 11.85 -4.86 1.62
CA VAL A 150 11.36 -6.17 1.21
C VAL A 150 10.03 -5.96 0.49
N TRP A 151 9.94 -6.40 -0.77
CA TRP A 151 8.75 -6.29 -1.60
C TRP A 151 8.17 -7.68 -1.87
N VAL A 152 6.93 -7.92 -1.44
CA VAL A 152 6.23 -9.19 -1.65
C VAL A 152 4.87 -8.96 -2.29
N GLU A 153 4.39 -9.98 -2.99
CA GLU A 153 3.03 -10.07 -3.53
C GLU A 153 2.41 -11.32 -2.91
N SER A 154 1.34 -11.16 -2.12
CA SER A 154 0.59 -12.31 -1.57
C SER A 154 -0.49 -12.71 -2.58
N CYS A 155 -0.68 -14.01 -2.81
CA CYS A 155 -1.35 -14.57 -4.00
C CYS A 155 -0.61 -14.26 -5.32
N ALA A 156 0.70 -14.52 -5.36
CA ALA A 156 1.55 -14.23 -6.52
C ALA A 156 1.00 -14.82 -7.84
N ASN A 157 0.80 -13.97 -8.84
CA ASN A 157 0.37 -14.37 -10.18
C ASN A 157 1.51 -15.11 -10.93
N PRO A 158 1.30 -16.28 -11.58
CA PRO A 158 0.07 -17.07 -11.71
C PRO A 158 -0.03 -18.26 -10.71
N LEU A 159 0.93 -18.41 -9.81
CA LEU A 159 1.11 -19.61 -8.99
C LEU A 159 0.32 -19.59 -7.66
N LEU A 160 -0.32 -18.48 -7.33
CA LEU A 160 -1.12 -18.25 -6.10
C LEU A 160 -0.36 -18.62 -4.81
N ARG A 161 0.95 -18.37 -4.80
CA ARG A 161 1.77 -18.60 -3.59
C ARG A 161 1.36 -17.63 -2.49
N MET A 162 1.12 -18.18 -1.30
CA MET A 162 0.82 -17.42 -0.08
C MET A 162 2.08 -17.29 0.74
N VAL A 163 2.38 -16.06 1.15
CA VAL A 163 3.50 -15.76 2.05
C VAL A 163 2.93 -15.53 3.44
N ASP A 164 3.49 -16.15 4.47
CA ASP A 164 3.14 -15.81 5.86
C ASP A 164 3.66 -14.39 6.16
N LEU A 165 2.80 -13.40 5.96
CA LEU A 165 3.13 -11.99 6.11
C LEU A 165 3.54 -11.65 7.54
N LYS A 166 2.94 -12.31 8.54
CA LYS A 166 3.27 -12.07 9.94
C LYS A 166 4.69 -12.56 10.23
N ALA A 167 4.99 -13.80 9.89
CA ALA A 167 6.33 -14.37 10.10
C ALA A 167 7.40 -13.63 9.27
N LEU A 168 7.06 -13.20 8.05
CA LEU A 168 7.93 -12.36 7.22
C LEU A 168 8.25 -11.03 7.90
N VAL A 169 7.23 -10.31 8.37
CA VAL A 169 7.42 -9.01 9.03
C VAL A 169 8.25 -9.18 10.31
N GLU A 170 7.94 -10.18 11.15
CA GLU A 170 8.71 -10.49 12.35
C GLU A 170 10.18 -10.78 12.03
N LEU A 171 10.45 -11.61 11.02
CA LEU A 171 11.81 -11.91 10.56
C LEU A 171 12.53 -10.65 10.10
N VAL A 172 11.94 -9.87 9.19
CA VAL A 172 12.56 -8.66 8.63
C VAL A 172 12.85 -7.64 9.73
N LYS A 173 11.90 -7.42 10.64
CA LYS A 173 12.05 -6.48 11.75
C LYS A 173 13.04 -6.96 12.81
N SER A 174 13.24 -8.27 12.97
CA SER A 174 14.30 -8.82 13.81
C SER A 174 15.70 -8.51 13.26
N LYS A 175 15.85 -8.37 11.93
CA LYS A 175 17.12 -7.99 11.28
C LYS A 175 17.36 -6.50 11.31
N SER A 176 16.36 -5.70 10.97
CA SER A 176 16.43 -4.25 11.10
C SER A 176 15.04 -3.63 11.07
N LYS A 177 14.80 -2.68 11.98
CA LYS A 177 13.55 -1.93 12.03
C LYS A 177 13.38 -0.98 10.85
N ASP A 178 14.49 -0.56 10.25
CA ASP A 178 14.54 0.42 9.16
C ASP A 178 14.16 -0.18 7.80
N ILE A 179 14.09 -1.51 7.67
CA ILE A 179 13.68 -2.17 6.44
C ILE A 179 12.17 -2.02 6.28
N ILE A 180 11.74 -1.42 5.17
CA ILE A 180 10.33 -1.26 4.82
C ILE A 180 9.82 -2.58 4.22
N VAL A 181 8.70 -3.11 4.74
CA VAL A 181 8.01 -4.25 4.13
C VAL A 181 6.85 -3.70 3.31
N VAL A 182 6.85 -4.00 2.01
CA VAL A 182 5.78 -3.63 1.09
C VAL A 182 5.08 -4.90 0.64
N VAL A 183 3.76 -4.92 0.79
CA VAL A 183 2.90 -6.01 0.33
C VAL A 183 2.01 -5.47 -0.78
N ASP A 184 2.16 -6.02 -1.99
CA ASP A 184 1.21 -5.79 -3.07
C ASP A 184 -0.02 -6.67 -2.84
N ASN A 185 -1.14 -6.02 -2.47
CA ASN A 185 -2.40 -6.67 -2.12
C ASN A 185 -3.42 -6.68 -3.28
N THR A 186 -2.97 -6.49 -4.53
CA THR A 186 -3.86 -6.28 -5.67
C THR A 186 -4.85 -7.45 -5.89
N PHE A 187 -4.43 -8.69 -5.68
CA PHE A 187 -5.28 -9.87 -5.91
C PHE A 187 -6.31 -10.12 -4.81
N MET A 188 -5.94 -9.90 -3.55
CA MET A 188 -6.80 -10.20 -2.41
C MET A 188 -7.78 -9.07 -2.10
N THR A 189 -7.43 -7.82 -2.48
CA THR A 189 -8.18 -6.59 -2.16
C THR A 189 -8.29 -6.35 -0.63
N PRO A 190 -8.75 -5.16 -0.17
CA PRO A 190 -8.99 -4.94 1.26
C PRO A 190 -10.06 -5.88 1.86
N VAL A 191 -10.84 -6.59 1.02
CA VAL A 191 -11.94 -7.46 1.43
C VAL A 191 -11.45 -8.73 2.13
N LEU A 192 -10.24 -9.20 1.82
CA LEU A 192 -9.67 -10.41 2.40
C LEU A 192 -8.60 -10.04 3.44
N PRO A 193 -8.80 -10.36 4.73
CA PRO A 193 -7.90 -9.93 5.80
C PRO A 193 -6.55 -10.65 5.71
N GLU A 194 -5.49 -9.93 5.38
CA GLU A 194 -4.13 -10.42 5.70
C GLU A 194 -3.09 -9.31 5.92
N THR A 195 -3.33 -8.07 5.47
CA THR A 195 -2.24 -7.13 5.19
C THR A 195 -1.94 -6.04 6.23
N ALA A 196 -2.83 -5.73 7.18
CA ALA A 196 -2.64 -4.52 8.01
C ALA A 196 -2.80 -4.66 9.53
N GLY A 197 -3.15 -5.85 10.05
CA GLY A 197 -3.45 -6.04 11.47
C GLY A 197 -2.30 -6.51 12.37
N THR A 198 -1.10 -6.82 11.84
CA THR A 198 -0.07 -7.58 12.59
C THR A 198 1.19 -6.80 12.96
N GLY A 199 1.26 -5.50 12.64
CA GLY A 199 2.43 -4.65 12.91
C GLY A 199 2.16 -3.54 13.91
N SER A 200 1.82 -3.89 15.16
CA SER A 200 1.81 -2.97 16.32
C SER A 200 3.01 -3.20 17.23
#